data_AF-A0A520EEW1-F1
#
_entry.id   AF-A0A520EEW1-F1
#
_cell.length_a   1.000
_cell.length_b   1.000
_cell.length_c   1.000
_cell.angle_alpha   90.00
_cell.angle_beta   90.00
_cell.angle_gamma   90.00
#
_symmetry.space_group_name_H-M   'P 1'
#
loop_
_entity.id
_entity.type
_entity.pdbx_description
1 polymer ?
#
loop_
_entity_poly.entity_id
_entity_poly.type
_entity_poly.pdbx_seq_one_letter_code
_entity_poly.pdbx_strand_id
1 'polypeptide(L)' 'KISSGEGVERTFQTYSPLIAAIEVKRRGDVRRAKLYYLRERSGRSARIKEKLQLRGAKSAAAAAAPAADAQ' A
#
# COMPACT_ATOMS: atom_id res chain seq x y z
N LYS A 1 15.03 -5.07 0.82
CA LYS A 1 15.11 -5.58 2.22
C LYS A 1 16.58 -5.69 2.57
N ILE A 2 17.03 -5.14 3.69
CA ILE A 2 18.42 -5.34 4.13
C ILE A 2 18.52 -6.80 4.59
N SER A 3 19.33 -7.58 3.87
CA SER A 3 19.65 -8.96 4.24
C SER A 3 21.14 -8.96 4.55
N SER A 4 21.51 -9.34 5.78
CA SER A 4 22.92 -9.42 6.20
C SER A 4 23.74 -8.12 6.06
N GLY A 5 23.10 -6.95 6.21
CA GLY A 5 23.78 -5.64 6.09
C GLY A 5 23.77 -5.05 4.68
N GLU A 6 23.39 -5.81 3.66
CA GLU A 6 23.34 -5.36 2.27
C GLU A 6 21.89 -5.14 1.77
N GLY A 7 21.69 -4.09 0.97
CA GLY A 7 20.41 -3.73 0.41
C GLY A 7 20.03 -4.63 -0.77
N VAL A 8 19.07 -5.55 -0.57
CA VAL A 8 18.62 -6.47 -1.63
C VAL A 8 17.28 -6.03 -2.23
N GLU A 9 17.24 -5.86 -3.55
CA GLU A 9 16.03 -5.72 -4.34
C GLU A 9 15.63 -7.07 -4.96
N ARG A 10 14.34 -7.38 -4.99
CA ARG A 10 13.81 -8.61 -5.60
C ARG A 10 12.62 -8.26 -6.49
N THR A 11 12.65 -8.74 -7.72
CA THR A 11 11.53 -8.66 -8.66
C THR A 11 10.86 -10.02 -8.70
N PHE A 12 9.56 -10.05 -8.44
CA PHE A 12 8.76 -11.26 -8.45
C PHE A 12 7.75 -11.20 -9.59
N GLN A 13 7.57 -12.31 -10.30
CA GLN A 13 6.50 -12.45 -11.28
C GLN A 13 5.20 -12.85 -10.55
N THR A 14 4.09 -12.20 -10.84
CA THR A 14 2.82 -12.37 -10.11
C THR A 14 2.24 -13.78 -10.19
N TYR A 15 2.45 -14.48 -11.32
CA TYR A 15 1.87 -15.81 -11.58
C TYR A 15 2.91 -16.94 -11.57
N SER A 16 4.07 -16.72 -10.93
CA SER A 16 5.10 -17.76 -10.86
C SER A 16 4.72 -18.85 -9.86
N PRO A 17 4.88 -20.15 -10.20
CA PRO A 17 4.62 -21.26 -9.29
C PRO A 17 5.64 -21.34 -8.14
N LEU A 18 6.74 -20.58 -8.21
CA LEU A 18 7.75 -20.52 -7.15
C LEU A 18 7.29 -19.71 -5.93
N ILE A 19 6.16 -18.99 -6.03
CA ILE A 19 5.65 -18.11 -4.97
C ILE A 19 4.40 -18.74 -4.37
N ALA A 20 4.43 -19.03 -3.08
CA ALA A 20 3.28 -19.62 -2.37
C ALA A 20 2.12 -18.64 -2.20
N ALA A 21 2.38 -17.43 -1.66
CA ALA A 21 1.36 -16.42 -1.42
C ALA A 21 1.97 -15.01 -1.31
N ILE A 22 1.18 -13.98 -1.63
CA ILE A 22 1.53 -12.57 -1.46
C ILE A 22 0.53 -11.94 -0.49
N GLU A 23 0.96 -11.65 0.73
CA GLU A 23 0.14 -11.02 1.77
C GLU A 23 0.55 -9.56 2.01
N VAL A 24 -0.43 -8.65 2.06
CA VAL A 24 -0.20 -7.24 2.36
C VAL A 24 -0.14 -7.04 3.87
N LYS A 25 1.08 -6.92 4.41
CA LYS A 25 1.27 -6.68 5.85
C LYS A 25 0.81 -5.30 6.30
N ARG A 26 1.18 -4.25 5.57
CA ARG A 26 0.88 -2.84 5.91
C ARG A 26 0.76 -2.01 4.62
N ARG A 27 -0.09 -0.99 4.65
CA ARG A 27 -0.24 -0.03 3.53
C ARG A 27 0.60 1.21 3.83
N GLY A 28 1.58 1.50 2.98
CA GLY A 28 2.39 2.72 3.08
C GLY A 28 1.70 3.95 2.48
N ASP A 29 1.96 5.12 3.05
CA ASP A 29 1.58 6.41 2.45
C ASP A 29 2.69 6.87 1.50
N VAL A 30 2.44 6.76 0.20
CA VAL A 30 3.38 7.11 -0.87
C VAL A 30 2.67 7.91 -1.95
N ARG A 31 3.36 8.90 -2.50
CA ARG A 31 2.84 9.76 -3.59
C ARG A 31 3.21 9.27 -4.99
N ARG A 32 4.30 8.50 -5.11
CA ARG A 32 4.81 8.01 -6.40
C ARG A 32 4.55 6.51 -6.53
N ALA A 33 4.16 6.07 -7.71
CA ALA A 33 3.95 4.64 -8.01
C ALA A 33 5.28 3.84 -8.03
N LYS A 34 6.36 4.46 -8.55
CA LYS A 34 7.70 3.87 -8.57
C LYS A 34 8.55 4.50 -7.47
N LEU A 35 9.08 3.68 -6.56
CA LEU A 35 9.79 4.12 -5.35
C LEU A 35 11.32 4.12 -5.50
N TYR A 36 11.85 4.40 -6.69
CA TYR A 36 13.30 4.36 -6.96
C TYR A 36 14.13 5.29 -6.07
N TYR A 37 13.53 6.37 -5.57
CA TYR A 37 14.18 7.30 -4.64
C TYR A 37 14.58 6.65 -3.30
N LEU A 38 14.05 5.46 -2.99
CA LEU A 38 14.46 4.71 -1.80
C LEU A 38 15.81 4.01 -1.97
N ARG A 39 16.34 3.91 -3.18
CA ARG A 39 17.68 3.34 -3.46
C ARG A 39 18.80 4.20 -2.90
N GLU A 40 18.64 5.51 -3.01
CA GLU A 40 19.64 6.51 -2.60
C GLU A 40 19.48 6.92 -1.13
N ARG A 41 18.38 6.54 -0.47
CA ARG A 41 18.06 6.92 0.90
C ARG A 41 18.35 5.78 1.87
N SER A 42 19.00 6.09 2.99
CA SER A 42 19.30 5.14 4.06
C SER A 42 18.76 5.60 5.42
N GLY A 43 18.56 4.65 6.33
CA GLY A 43 18.15 4.93 7.71
C GLY A 43 16.71 5.42 7.87
N ARG A 44 16.51 6.47 8.67
CA ARG A 44 15.17 7.01 9.02
C ARG A 44 14.44 7.61 7.83
N SER A 45 15.17 8.14 6.85
CA SER A 45 14.61 8.78 5.65
C SER A 45 14.05 7.80 4.62
N ALA A 46 14.48 6.53 4.69
CA ALA A 46 13.99 5.44 3.85
C ALA A 46 12.72 4.77 4.41
N ARG A 47 12.34 5.05 5.66
CA ARG A 47 11.14 4.47 6.28
C ARG A 47 9.87 5.12 5.72
N ILE A 48 9.03 4.31 5.08
CA ILE A 48 7.71 4.73 4.60
C ILE A 48 6.76 4.80 5.79
N LYS A 49 6.05 5.93 5.93
CA LYS A 49 5.00 6.08 6.95
C LYS A 49 3.80 5.22 6.59
N GLU A 50 3.15 4.66 7.59
CA GLU A 50 1.94 3.87 7.38
C GLU A 50 0.76 4.77 7.04
N LYS A 51 -0.01 4.38 6.02
CA LYS A 51 -1.27 5.01 5.68
C LYS A 51 -2.32 4.51 6.67
N LEU A 52 -2.40 5.19 7.81
CA LEU A 52 -3.50 5.04 8.76
C LEU A 52 -4.78 5.49 8.03
N GLN A 53 -5.52 4.54 7.49
CA GLN A 53 -6.88 4.81 7.04
C GLN A 53 -7.65 5.13 8.32
N LEU A 54 -7.87 6.42 8.61
CA LEU A 54 -8.92 6.83 9.55
C LEU A 54 -10.22 6.25 8.99
N ARG A 55 -10.55 5.07 9.50
CA ARG A 55 -11.70 4.28 9.08
C ARG A 55 -12.92 5.01 9.61
N GLY A 56 -13.48 5.92 8.81
CA GLY A 56 -14.65 6.69 9.21
C GLY A 56 -15.32 7.54 8.12
N ALA A 57 -14.59 8.03 7.11
CA ALA A 57 -15.15 9.08 6.23
C ALA A 57 -15.92 8.60 4.99
N LYS A 58 -16.08 7.29 4.74
CA LYS A 58 -16.70 6.82 3.48
C LYS A 58 -17.89 5.85 3.60
N SER A 59 -18.24 5.37 4.79
CA SER A 59 -19.45 4.55 4.99
C SER A 59 -20.70 5.39 5.32
N ALA A 60 -20.58 6.69 5.59
CA ALA A 60 -21.73 7.57 5.86
C ALA A 60 -22.40 8.13 4.60
N ALA A 61 -21.69 8.23 3.47
CA ALA A 61 -22.20 8.88 2.26
C ALA A 61 -23.09 7.97 1.38
N ALA A 62 -23.16 6.67 1.65
CA ALA A 62 -23.91 5.71 0.84
C ALA A 62 -25.32 5.40 1.37
N ALA A 63 -25.73 5.97 2.51
CA ALA A 63 -27.03 5.72 3.13
C ALA A 63 -28.09 6.80 2.84
N ALA A 64 -27.79 7.79 2.00
CA ALA A 64 -28.73 8.85 1.61
C ALA A 64 -29.04 8.78 0.11
N ALA A 65 -30.30 8.46 -0.21
CA ALA A 65 -30.96 8.33 -1.53
C ALA A 65 -30.88 6.95 -2.22
N PRO A 66 -31.97 6.42 -2.82
CA PRO A 66 -33.15 7.15 -3.32
C PRO A 66 -34.53 6.57 -2.89
N ALA A 67 -35.49 7.44 -2.58
CA ALA A 67 -36.92 7.12 -2.65
C ALA A 67 -37.71 8.42 -2.89
N ALA A 68 -37.94 8.74 -4.16
CA ALA A 68 -38.90 9.76 -4.57
C ALA A 68 -39.40 9.41 -5.98
N ASP A 69 -40.37 8.50 -6.03
CA ASP A 69 -41.36 8.42 -7.10
C ASP A 69 -42.68 8.02 -6.43
N ALA A 70 -43.53 9.02 -6.21
CA ALA A 70 -44.90 8.90 -5.73
C ALA A 70 -45.77 9.87 -6.51
N GLN A 71 -46.19 9.45 -7.71
CA GLN A 71 -47.48 9.74 -8.34
C GLN A 71 -47.86 8.56 -9.22
#